data_AF-A0A973W3F4-F1
#
_entry.id   AF-A0A973W3F4-F1
#
_cell.length_a   1.000
_cell.length_b   1.000
_cell.length_c   1.000
_cell.angle_alpha   90.00
_cell.angle_beta   90.00
_cell.angle_gamma   90.00
#
_symmetry.space_group_name_H-M   'P 1'
#
loop_
_entity.id
_entity.type
_entity.pdbx_description
1 polymer ?
#
loop_
_entity_poly.entity_id
_entity_poly.type
_entity_poly.pdbx_seq_one_letter_code
_entity_poly.pdbx_strand_id
1 'polypeptide(L)'
;MTSEAPIKWGDAGWVIHIEPGQELVCGRVFDELRGYCVVLKFSTSRKWNALTTDAARSIAKAFRADGKGSDDALAMAGLIEEQIEFCERLNAGWEALGRPSGGYDGQVSGHA
;
A
#
# COMPACT_ATOMS: atom_id res chain seq x y z
N MET A 1 16.13 16.26 9.35
CA MET A 1 15.82 14.82 9.40
C MET A 1 15.27 14.41 8.05
N THR A 2 15.99 13.57 7.32
CA THR A 2 15.50 12.97 6.08
C THR A 2 14.44 11.94 6.42
N SER A 3 13.17 12.29 6.24
CA SER A 3 12.06 11.35 6.40
C SER A 3 12.19 10.24 5.35
N GLU A 4 12.64 9.07 5.80
CA GLU A 4 12.47 7.81 5.09
C GLU A 4 10.97 7.55 4.85
N ALA A 5 10.65 6.84 3.78
CA ALA A 5 9.31 6.34 3.57
C ALA A 5 8.96 5.38 4.72
N PRO A 6 7.80 5.54 5.35
CA PRO A 6 7.52 4.88 6.62
C PRO A 6 7.04 3.42 6.44
N ILE A 7 6.90 3.00 5.18
CA ILE A 7 6.67 1.62 4.75
C ILE A 7 7.76 1.33 3.73
N LYS A 8 8.55 0.28 3.95
CA LYS A 8 9.68 -0.06 3.10
C LYS A 8 9.82 -1.57 2.92
N TRP A 9 10.43 -1.96 1.81
CA TRP A 9 10.85 -3.34 1.60
C TRP A 9 12.16 -3.59 2.34
N GLY A 10 12.17 -4.57 3.25
CA GLY A 10 13.36 -5.03 3.98
C GLY A 10 13.69 -6.49 3.64
N ASP A 11 14.70 -7.05 4.31
CA ASP A 11 15.25 -8.38 4.01
C ASP A 11 14.24 -9.53 4.15
N ALA A 12 13.19 -9.35 4.96
CA ALA A 12 12.14 -10.33 5.21
C ALA A 12 10.78 -9.95 4.58
N GLY A 13 10.72 -8.90 3.76
CA GLY A 13 9.49 -8.40 3.14
C GLY A 13 9.15 -6.97 3.57
N TRP A 14 7.88 -6.59 3.45
CA TRP A 14 7.43 -5.25 3.84
C TRP A 14 7.52 -5.03 5.35
N VAL A 15 8.19 -3.95 5.73
CA VAL A 15 8.31 -3.50 7.12
C VAL A 15 7.54 -2.19 7.29
N ILE A 16 6.66 -2.18 8.29
CA ILE A 16 5.83 -1.04 8.66
C ILE A 16 6.19 -0.66 10.09
N HIS A 17 6.67 0.57 10.28
CA HIS A 17 6.96 1.10 11.61
C HIS A 17 5.91 2.15 11.97
N ILE A 18 5.14 1.89 13.03
CA ILE A 18 4.11 2.79 13.54
C ILE A 18 4.59 3.34 14.89
N GLU A 19 4.84 4.65 14.97
CA GLU A 19 5.13 5.30 16.25
C GLU A 19 3.83 5.54 17.04
N PRO A 20 3.86 5.53 18.39
CA PRO A 20 2.70 5.86 19.20
C PRO A 20 2.06 7.20 18.82
N GLY A 21 0.73 7.22 18.67
CA GLY A 21 -0.03 8.43 18.32
C GLY A 21 -0.08 8.73 16.82
N GLN A 22 0.50 7.89 15.97
CA GLN A 22 0.35 8.00 14.51
C GLN A 22 -0.86 7.19 14.03
N GLU A 23 -1.59 7.75 13.07
CA GLU A 23 -2.69 7.05 12.40
C GLU A 23 -2.21 6.55 11.06
N LEU A 24 -2.49 5.28 10.74
CA LEU A 24 -2.27 4.74 9.41
C LEU A 24 -3.52 4.95 8.56
N VAL A 25 -3.38 5.72 7.48
CA VAL A 25 -4.40 5.98 6.47
C VAL A 25 -4.26 4.95 5.35
N CYS A 26 -5.37 4.28 5.03
CA CYS A 26 -5.51 3.39 3.89
C CYS A 26 -6.44 4.02 2.85
N GLY A 27 -6.06 3.98 1.58
CA GLY A 27 -6.85 4.53 0.49
C GLY A 27 -6.38 4.05 -0.86
N ARG A 28 -6.62 4.87 -1.88
CA ARG A 28 -6.28 4.57 -3.27
C ARG A 28 -5.90 5.83 -4.03
N VAL A 29 -5.12 5.67 -5.08
CA VAL A 29 -4.74 6.74 -6.00
C VAL A 29 -4.55 6.20 -7.41
N PHE A 30 -4.75 7.07 -8.40
CA PHE A 30 -4.28 6.85 -9.74
C PHE A 30 -2.81 7.27 -9.89
N ASP A 31 -2.01 6.39 -10.45
CA ASP A 31 -0.63 6.60 -10.89
C ASP A 31 -0.60 6.43 -12.42
N GLU A 32 -0.09 7.42 -13.14
CA GLU A 32 -0.15 7.43 -14.61
C GLU A 32 0.65 6.29 -15.26
N LEU A 33 1.66 5.75 -14.57
CA LEU A 33 2.51 4.68 -15.06
C LEU A 33 1.99 3.29 -14.65
N ARG A 34 1.33 3.20 -13.50
CA ARG A 34 0.95 1.92 -12.86
C ARG A 34 -0.55 1.68 -12.80
N GLY A 35 -1.37 2.67 -13.14
CA GLY A 35 -2.83 2.62 -12.98
C GLY A 35 -3.27 2.93 -11.55
N TYR A 36 -4.40 2.36 -11.14
CA TYR A 36 -4.92 2.53 -9.78
C TYR A 36 -4.13 1.67 -8.78
N CYS A 37 -3.62 2.33 -7.75
CA CYS A 37 -2.77 1.79 -6.70
C CYS A 37 -3.41 1.96 -5.32
N VAL A 38 -3.06 1.09 -4.39
CA VAL A 38 -3.41 1.22 -2.97
C VAL A 38 -2.46 2.21 -2.31
N VAL A 39 -2.98 3.10 -1.46
CA VAL A 39 -2.17 4.04 -0.70
C VAL A 39 -2.15 3.63 0.76
N LEU A 40 -0.94 3.53 1.31
CA LEU A 40 -0.70 3.43 2.75
C LEU A 40 0.19 4.58 3.21
N LYS A 41 -0.30 5.36 4.18
CA LYS A 41 0.35 6.60 4.62
C LYS A 41 0.08 6.86 6.10
N PHE A 42 1.09 7.29 6.87
CA PHE A 42 0.82 7.83 8.21
C PHE A 42 0.32 9.27 8.13
N SER A 43 -0.62 9.64 9.01
CA SER A 43 -1.21 10.98 9.10
C SER A 43 -0.15 12.09 9.23
N THR A 44 0.96 11.78 9.90
CA THR A 44 2.11 12.68 10.11
C THR A 44 3.09 12.73 8.94
N SER A 45 3.02 11.78 8.00
CA SER A 45 3.96 11.70 6.89
C SER A 45 3.61 12.72 5.81
N ARG A 46 4.60 13.41 5.26
CA ARG A 46 4.42 14.23 4.05
C ARG A 46 4.40 13.37 2.79
N LYS A 47 5.13 12.26 2.81
CA LYS A 47 5.22 11.31 1.71
C LYS A 47 4.10 10.28 1.80
N TRP A 48 3.86 9.60 0.69
CA TRP A 48 2.83 8.60 0.52
C TRP A 48 3.41 7.45 -0.28
N ASN A 49 2.98 6.23 0.04
CA ASN A 49 3.37 5.04 -0.71
C ASN A 49 2.19 4.64 -1.58
N ALA A 50 2.33 4.85 -2.90
CA ALA A 50 1.45 4.24 -3.89
C ALA A 50 1.99 2.85 -4.21
N LEU A 51 1.24 1.84 -3.80
CA LEU A 51 1.59 0.43 -3.88
C LEU A 51 0.73 -0.22 -4.96
N THR A 52 1.33 -1.06 -5.81
CA THR A 52 0.52 -1.91 -6.68
C THR A 52 -0.36 -2.85 -5.85
N THR A 53 -1.39 -3.41 -6.49
CA THR A 53 -2.29 -4.38 -5.86
C THR A 53 -1.54 -5.61 -5.35
N ASP A 54 -0.46 -6.04 -6.02
CA ASP A 54 0.39 -7.16 -5.60
C ASP A 54 1.23 -6.85 -4.35
N ALA A 55 1.82 -5.65 -4.26
CA ALA A 55 2.52 -5.24 -3.05
C ALA A 55 1.56 -5.07 -1.87
N ALA A 56 0.41 -4.43 -2.09
CA ALA A 56 -0.62 -4.28 -1.08
C ALA A 56 -1.10 -5.64 -0.57
N ARG A 57 -1.25 -6.64 -1.45
CA ARG A 57 -1.62 -8.02 -1.09
C ARG A 57 -0.58 -8.68 -0.20
N SER A 58 0.71 -8.46 -0.50
CA SER A 58 1.81 -8.94 0.34
C SER A 58 1.78 -8.31 1.74
N ILE A 59 1.46 -7.01 1.84
CA ILE A 59 1.30 -6.31 3.13
C ILE A 59 0.10 -6.84 3.92
N ALA A 60 -1.08 -6.99 3.28
CA ALA A 60 -2.25 -7.54 3.94
C ALA A 60 -1.98 -8.96 4.50
N LYS A 61 -1.25 -9.78 3.74
CA LYS A 61 -0.80 -11.11 4.20
C LYS A 61 0.10 -11.02 5.43
N ALA A 62 1.03 -10.05 5.48
CA ALA A 62 1.87 -9.82 6.65
C ALA A 62 1.05 -9.42 7.88
N PHE A 63 0.12 -8.46 7.74
CA PHE A 63 -0.81 -8.08 8.82
C PHE A 63 -1.65 -9.25 9.33
N ARG A 64 -2.12 -10.15 8.44
CA ARG A 64 -2.85 -11.36 8.87
C ARG A 64 -1.96 -12.39 9.57
N ALA A 65 -0.70 -12.51 9.15
CA ALA A 65 0.26 -13.41 9.79
C ALA A 65 0.62 -12.94 11.20
N ASP A 66 0.83 -11.64 11.37
CA ASP A 66 1.08 -11.00 12.67
C ASP A 66 -0.19 -10.90 13.53
N GLY A 67 -1.37 -10.82 12.90
CA GLY A 67 -2.69 -10.67 13.50
C GLY A 67 -3.18 -11.84 14.35
N LYS A 68 -2.39 -12.91 14.53
CA LYS A 68 -2.70 -13.97 15.52
C LYS A 68 -2.76 -13.46 16.96
N GLY A 69 -2.35 -12.21 17.22
CA GLY A 69 -2.47 -11.56 18.53
C GLY A 69 -2.98 -10.10 18.51
N SER A 70 -3.53 -9.60 17.40
CA SER A 70 -4.01 -8.21 17.29
C SER A 70 -5.21 -8.07 16.36
N ASP A 71 -6.35 -7.67 16.93
CA ASP A 71 -7.58 -7.40 16.17
C ASP A 71 -7.41 -6.20 15.22
N ASP A 72 -6.62 -5.19 15.62
CA ASP A 72 -6.32 -4.02 14.79
C ASP A 72 -5.54 -4.41 13.52
N ALA A 73 -4.60 -5.36 13.63
CA ALA A 73 -3.86 -5.87 12.48
C ALA A 73 -4.78 -6.61 11.51
N LEU A 74 -5.73 -7.40 12.02
CA LEU A 74 -6.74 -8.08 11.19
C LEU A 74 -7.70 -7.09 10.52
N ALA A 75 -8.14 -6.05 11.24
CA ALA A 75 -8.99 -5.00 10.70
C ALA A 75 -8.27 -4.22 9.60
N MET A 76 -6.99 -3.87 9.80
CA MET A 76 -6.18 -3.19 8.80
C MET A 76 -5.96 -4.06 7.55
N ALA A 77 -5.72 -5.35 7.71
CA ALA A 77 -5.63 -6.27 6.57
C ALA A 77 -6.93 -6.27 5.74
N GLY A 78 -8.09 -6.29 6.40
CA GLY A 78 -9.40 -6.20 5.73
C GLY A 78 -9.56 -4.91 4.93
N LEU A 79 -9.21 -3.75 5.52
CA LEU A 79 -9.26 -2.46 4.83
C LEU A 79 -8.36 -2.42 3.59
N ILE A 80 -7.17 -3.00 3.68
CA ILE A 80 -6.24 -3.09 2.54
C ILE A 80 -6.83 -3.97 1.44
N GLU A 81 -7.39 -5.12 1.78
CA GLU A 81 -8.03 -6.04 0.83
C GLU A 81 -9.20 -5.39 0.09
N GLU A 82 -10.04 -4.61 0.79
CA GLU A 82 -11.11 -3.84 0.17
C GLU A 82 -10.58 -2.81 -0.85
N GLN A 83 -9.47 -2.14 -0.56
CA GLN A 83 -8.86 -1.21 -1.51
C GLN A 83 -8.22 -1.94 -2.70
N ILE A 84 -7.63 -3.12 -2.50
CA ILE A 84 -7.08 -3.96 -3.57
C ILE A 84 -8.18 -4.31 -4.56
N GLU A 85 -9.29 -4.90 -4.09
CA GLU A 85 -10.40 -5.30 -4.96
C GLU A 85 -10.95 -4.11 -5.75
N PHE A 86 -11.03 -2.94 -5.11
CA PHE A 86 -11.48 -1.73 -5.79
C PHE A 86 -10.52 -1.29 -6.89
N CYS A 87 -9.20 -1.28 -6.63
CA CYS A 87 -8.19 -0.91 -7.61
C CYS A 87 -8.13 -1.91 -8.77
N GLU A 88 -8.25 -3.23 -8.50
CA GLU A 88 -8.28 -4.27 -9.53
C GLU A 88 -9.45 -4.09 -10.50
N ARG A 89 -10.65 -3.75 -9.99
CA ARG A 89 -11.80 -3.45 -10.85
C ARG A 89 -11.57 -2.24 -11.76
N LEU A 90 -10.95 -1.18 -11.24
CA LEU A 90 -10.64 0.01 -12.04
C LEU A 90 -9.51 -0.26 -13.05
N ASN A 91 -8.50 -1.05 -12.65
CA ASN A 91 -7.39 -1.45 -13.51
C ASN A 91 -7.86 -2.35 -14.65
N ALA A 92 -8.81 -3.26 -14.43
CA ALA A 92 -9.38 -4.05 -15.52
C ALA A 92 -10.02 -3.16 -16.60
N GLY A 93 -10.70 -2.07 -16.20
CA GLY A 93 -11.23 -1.07 -17.13
C GLY A 93 -10.13 -0.26 -17.84
N TRP A 94 -9.06 0.08 -17.10
CA TRP A 94 -7.90 0.79 -17.64
C TRP A 94 -7.14 -0.04 -18.69
N GLU A 95 -6.93 -1.33 -18.41
CA GLU A 95 -6.30 -2.29 -19.32
C GLU A 95 -7.13 -2.53 -20.58
N ALA A 96 -8.46 -2.56 -20.45
CA ALA A 96 -9.35 -2.65 -21.60
C ALA A 96 -9.22 -1.46 -22.58
N LEU A 97 -8.71 -0.31 -22.11
CA LEU A 97 -8.39 0.86 -22.95
C LEU A 97 -6.98 0.78 -23.57
N GLY A 98 -6.29 -0.35 -23.47
CA GLY A 98 -4.94 -0.56 -24.00
C GLY A 98 -3.85 0.14 -23.18
N ARG A 99 -4.12 0.47 -21.93
CA ARG A 99 -3.19 1.14 -21.03
C ARG A 99 -2.57 0.12 -20.06
N PRO A 100 -1.27 0.20 -19.75
CA PRO A 100 -0.66 -0.70 -18.79
C PRO A 100 -1.18 -0.45 -17.37
N SER A 101 -1.36 -1.52 -16.61
CA SER A 101 -1.57 -1.48 -15.16
C SER A 101 -0.56 -2.39 -14.46
N GLY A 102 -0.26 -2.10 -13.19
CA GLY A 102 0.76 -2.80 -12.42
C GLY A 102 2.18 -2.26 -12.64
N GLY A 103 3.17 -2.94 -12.03
CA GLY A 103 4.58 -2.51 -12.06
C GLY A 103 5.36 -3.01 -10.84
N TYR A 104 6.68 -2.83 -10.84
CA TYR A 104 7.52 -3.26 -9.71
C TYR A 104 7.59 -2.16 -8.63
N ASP A 105 7.11 -2.44 -7.41
CA ASP A 105 7.20 -1.50 -6.27
C ASP A 105 8.62 -1.29 -5.73
N GLY A 106 9.63 -1.89 -6.38
CA GLY A 106 11.05 -1.66 -6.09
C GLY A 106 11.50 -0.21 -6.28
N GLN A 107 10.67 0.62 -6.92
CA GLN A 107 10.76 2.08 -6.83
C GLN A 107 9.61 2.59 -5.96
N VAL A 108 9.86 2.73 -4.66
CA VAL A 108 9.09 3.65 -3.82
C VAL A 108 9.27 5.02 -4.45
N SER A 109 8.33 5.43 -5.30
CA SER A 109 8.31 6.75 -5.89
C SER A 109 7.94 7.73 -4.78
N GLY A 110 8.93 8.05 -3.94
CA GLY A 110 8.91 9.25 -3.14
C GLY A 110 8.98 10.44 -4.09
N HIS A 111 7.87 10.78 -4.74
CA HIS A 111 7.73 12.10 -5.32
C HIS A 111 7.74 13.09 -4.15
N ALA A 112 8.78 13.91 -4.18
CA ALA A 112 9.13 14.92 -3.18
C ALA A 112 8.11 16.05 -3.15
#